data_AF-A0A3D3KX25-F1
#
_entry.id   AF-A0A3D3KX25-F1
#
_cell.length_a   1.000
_cell.length_b   1.000
_cell.length_c   1.000
_cell.angle_alpha   90.00
_cell.angle_beta   90.00
_cell.angle_gamma   90.00
#
_symmetry.space_group_name_H-M   'P 1'
#
loop_
_entity.id
_entity.type
_entity.pdbx_description
1 polymer ?
#
loop_
_entity_poly.entity_id
_entity_poly.type
_entity_poly.pdbx_seq_one_letter_code
_entity_poly.pdbx_strand_id
1 'polypeptide(L)' 'ALDLATAESLVAKAHQICPYSNATRGNMTVDIKILEFAA' A
#
# COMPACT_ATOMS: atom_id res chain seq x y z
N ALA A 1 -16.06 -6.99 -3.74
CA ALA A 1 -14.92 -6.06 -3.56
C ALA A 1 -14.69 -5.89 -2.07
N LEU A 2 -13.44 -5.62 -1.66
CA LEU A 2 -13.13 -5.19 -0.31
C LEU A 2 -13.53 -3.71 -0.17
N ASP A 3 -13.99 -3.28 1.00
CA ASP A 3 -14.18 -1.85 1.25
C ASP A 3 -12.83 -1.12 1.34
N LEU A 4 -12.84 0.18 1.01
CA LEU A 4 -11.63 0.98 0.93
C LEU A 4 -10.84 0.98 2.25
N ALA A 5 -11.52 1.12 3.38
CA ALA A 5 -10.86 1.20 4.68
C ALA A 5 -10.12 -0.09 5.03
N THR A 6 -10.73 -1.24 4.75
CA THR A 6 -10.05 -2.53 4.93
C THR A 6 -8.88 -2.69 3.96
N ALA A 7 -9.02 -2.24 2.70
CA ALA A 7 -7.94 -2.28 1.73
C ALA A 7 -6.73 -1.41 2.15
N GLU A 8 -6.98 -0.19 2.63
CA GLU A 8 -5.95 0.72 3.16
C GLU A 8 -5.19 0.09 4.34
N SER A 9 -5.91 -0.52 5.28
CA SER A 9 -5.30 -1.18 6.44
C SER A 9 -4.37 -2.33 6.05
N LEU A 10 -4.77 -3.14 5.06
CA LEU A 10 -3.95 -4.23 4.56
C LEU A 10 -2.71 -3.74 3.84
N VAL A 11 -2.87 -2.76 2.95
CA VAL A 11 -1.76 -2.16 2.19
C VAL A 11 -0.75 -1.48 3.13
N ALA A 12 -1.23 -0.75 4.15
CA ALA A 12 -0.37 -0.11 5.15
C ALA A 12 0.48 -1.14 5.90
N LYS A 13 -0.10 -2.28 6.30
CA LYS A 13 0.63 -3.38 6.95
C LYS A 13 1.64 -4.03 6.01
N ALA A 14 1.25 -4.29 4.76
CA ALA A 14 2.14 -4.87 3.76
C ALA A 14 3.36 -3.97 3.48
N HIS A 15 3.16 -2.65 3.42
CA HIS A 15 4.23 -1.69 3.18
C HIS A 15 5.29 -1.67 4.31
N GLN A 16 4.93 -2.05 5.54
CA GLN A 16 5.91 -2.16 6.63
C GLN A 16 6.84 -3.37 6.48
N ILE A 17 6.37 -4.46 5.87
CA ILE A 17 7.11 -5.73 5.79
C ILE A 17 7.69 -6.04 4.41
N CYS A 18 7.23 -5.36 3.36
CA CYS A 18 7.67 -5.60 2.00
C CYS A 18 9.18 -5.30 1.85
N PRO A 19 9.99 -6.24 1.34
CA PRO A 19 11.44 -6.07 1.23
C PRO A 19 11.82 -4.85 0.36
N TYR A 20 11.08 -4.60 -0.72
CA TYR A 20 11.30 -3.44 -1.59
C TYR A 20 10.98 -2.13 -0.89
N SER A 21 9.88 -2.06 -0.14
CA SER A 21 9.50 -0.87 0.62
C SER A 21 10.53 -0.54 1.71
N ASN A 22 11.11 -1.57 2.33
CA ASN A 22 12.21 -1.38 3.28
C ASN A 22 13.50 -0.93 2.59
N ALA A 23 13.82 -1.46 1.41
CA ALA A 23 14.99 -1.04 0.63
C ALA A 23 14.91 0.41 0.14
N THR A 24 13.71 0.94 -0.11
CA THR A 24 13.52 2.32 -0.60
C THR A 24 13.26 3.36 0.50
N ARG A 25 13.08 2.92 1.75
CA ARG A 25 12.74 3.81 2.88
C ARG A 25 13.84 4.82 3.14
N GLY A 26 13.48 6.11 3.13
CA GLY A 26 14.42 7.23 3.29
C GLY A 26 15.11 7.69 2.00
N ASN A 27 15.03 6.90 0.93
CA ASN A 27 15.61 7.24 -0.37
C ASN A 27 14.60 7.88 -1.32
N MET A 28 13.33 7.45 -1.27
CA MET A 28 12.24 8.02 -2.06
C MET A 28 10.89 7.88 -1.35
N THR A 29 9.94 8.73 -1.74
CA THR A 29 8.54 8.59 -1.34
C THR A 29 7.85 7.60 -2.27
N VAL A 30 7.26 6.55 -1.69
CA VAL A 30 6.44 5.58 -2.43
C VAL A 30 4.97 5.99 -2.30
N ASP A 31 4.37 6.44 -3.40
CA ASP A 31 2.94 6.76 -3.48
C ASP A 31 2.15 5.49 -3.85
N ILE A 32 1.38 4.95 -2.90
CA ILE A 32 0.59 3.74 -3.09
C ILE A 32 -0.86 4.12 -3.33
N LYS A 33 -1.41 3.71 -4.48
CA LYS A 33 -2.79 3.97 -4.86
C LYS A 33 -3.60 2.69 -4.86
N ILE A 34 -4.73 2.72 -4.17
CA ILE A 34 -5.74 1.67 -4.26
C ILE A 34 -6.66 2.07 -5.41
N LEU A 35 -6.66 1.25 -6.46
CA LEU A 35 -7.53 1.46 -7.60
C LEU A 35 -8.90 0.87 -7.28
N GLU A 36 -9.91 1.73 -7.19
CA GLU A 36 -11.29 1.28 -7.19
C GLU A 36 -11.68 0.95 -8.63
N PHE A 37 -11.81 -0.34 -8.93
CA PHE A 37 -12.50 -0.77 -10.13
C PHE A 37 -13.99 -0.86 -9.80
N ALA A 38 -14.70 0.25 -10.03
CA ALA A 38 -16.14 0.22 -10.14
C ALA A 38 -16.51 -0.60 -11.39
N ALA A 39 -17.33 -1.63 -11.19
CA ALA A 39 -18.15 -2.20 -12.25
C ALA A 39 -19.44 -1.39 -12.36
#